data_AF-A0A1V4ST26-F1
#
_entry.id   AF-A0A1V4ST26-F1
#
_cell.length_a   1.000
_cell.length_b   1.000
_cell.length_c   1.000
_cell.angle_alpha   90.00
_cell.angle_beta   90.00
_cell.angle_gamma   90.00
#
_symmetry.space_group_name_H-M   'P 1'
#
loop_
_entity.id
_entity.type
_entity.pdbx_description
1 polymer ?
#
loop_
_entity_poly.entity_id
_entity_poly.type
_entity_poly.pdbx_seq_one_letter_code
_entity_poly.pdbx_strand_id
1 'polypeptide(L)'
;MKIIKKLFLFLAVFYLLTQLSLIFLLPQSTVYNNRLNYDVFKDNVHAIEPTVKAIKATIDKQDLKEYIIFVGDSVGYGTPCPPDKTMSSYMNLLAAGKNSRVRVFNLGIPSSMFGDFYTVLLLLDKYGISTENLILNFSYWEINAKTPAYWLKHYLKDLDRNSYDAMVSRGHIQQESPLAAAKAELHHRLNSYFAAIGYSGFISNKIKLNANSLLNQPSSEIMVWSKKPKLPRTLNLPENRWYYSDKTFNLSESSPQIYFLNKIAEHQKKKNTLYFMNAMNDRLLNGATEKPGFQSNLSGIARCFRDRKLNYIDYNKKVKYEYFSDHVHLLPEGYEFMAQDLWKKIMLNKENPDAV
;
A
#
# COMPACT_ATOMS: atom_id res chain seq x y z
N MET A 1 3.25 -5.41 52.26
CA MET A 1 2.04 -5.30 51.41
C MET A 1 1.64 -3.88 51.01
N LYS A 2 1.54 -2.87 51.92
CA LYS A 2 1.11 -1.50 51.55
C LYS A 2 2.04 -0.79 50.54
N ILE A 3 3.36 -0.97 50.66
CA ILE A 3 4.36 -0.37 49.75
C ILE A 3 4.24 -0.96 48.34
N ILE A 4 4.12 -2.29 48.22
CA ILE A 4 3.94 -2.97 46.93
C ILE A 4 2.66 -2.49 46.22
N LYS A 5 1.55 -2.32 46.95
CA LYS A 5 0.31 -1.77 46.39
C LYS A 5 0.48 -0.33 45.89
N LYS A 6 1.17 0.53 46.65
CA LYS A 6 1.47 1.91 46.24
C LYS A 6 2.37 1.95 45.00
N LEU A 7 3.37 1.09 44.93
CA LEU A 7 4.26 0.97 43.78
C LEU A 7 3.50 0.50 42.53
N PHE A 8 2.64 -0.52 42.65
CA PHE A 8 1.82 -1.00 41.55
C PHE A 8 0.85 0.09 41.04
N LEU A 9 0.20 0.81 41.97
CA LEU A 9 -0.68 1.92 41.61
C LEU A 9 0.08 3.04 40.91
N PHE A 10 1.26 3.42 41.42
CA PHE A 10 2.11 4.42 40.78
C PHE A 10 2.51 3.99 39.36
N LEU A 11 2.96 2.74 39.18
CA LEU A 11 3.34 2.22 37.87
C LEU A 11 2.14 2.20 36.91
N ALA A 12 0.95 1.80 37.37
CA ALA A 12 -0.26 1.82 36.56
C ALA A 12 -0.66 3.25 36.14
N VAL A 13 -0.63 4.21 37.06
CA VAL A 13 -0.94 5.63 36.76
C VAL A 13 0.11 6.21 35.82
N PHE A 14 1.39 6.03 36.11
CA PHE A 14 2.50 6.49 35.28
C PHE A 14 2.40 5.92 33.86
N TYR A 15 2.08 4.63 33.76
CA TYR A 15 1.87 3.96 32.49
C TYR A 15 0.70 4.57 31.71
N LEU A 16 -0.48 4.74 32.33
CA LEU A 16 -1.65 5.36 31.71
C LEU A 16 -1.34 6.79 31.23
N LEU A 17 -0.66 7.59 32.07
CA LEU A 17 -0.23 8.93 31.70
C LEU A 17 0.72 8.90 30.51
N THR A 18 1.65 7.95 30.45
CA THR A 18 2.58 7.79 29.32
C THR A 18 1.83 7.39 28.04
N GLN A 19 0.87 6.45 28.12
CA GLN A 19 0.03 6.05 26.97
C GLN A 19 -0.73 7.24 26.40
N LEU A 20 -1.37 8.05 27.26
CA LEU A 20 -2.08 9.25 26.86
C LEU A 20 -1.13 10.30 26.27
N SER A 21 -0.02 10.55 26.95
CA SER A 21 0.97 11.55 26.53
C SER A 21 1.50 11.26 25.13
N LEU A 22 1.80 10.01 24.80
CA LEU A 22 2.31 9.65 23.47
C LEU A 22 1.31 9.92 22.35
N ILE A 23 0.00 9.75 22.60
CA ILE A 23 -1.05 10.05 21.62
C ILE A 23 -1.13 11.55 21.35
N PHE A 24 -0.95 12.39 22.37
CA PHE A 24 -1.06 13.85 22.24
C PHE A 24 0.23 14.54 21.83
N LEU A 25 1.39 14.01 22.21
CA LEU A 25 2.70 14.64 21.97
C LEU A 25 3.29 14.32 20.61
N LEU A 26 2.86 13.23 19.96
CA LEU A 26 3.33 12.89 18.61
C LEU A 26 2.46 13.60 17.56
N PRO A 27 3.03 14.52 16.76
CA PRO A 27 2.29 15.12 15.66
C PRO A 27 1.79 14.04 14.71
N GLN A 28 0.52 14.13 14.26
CA GLN A 28 -0.05 13.17 13.31
C GLN A 28 0.81 13.04 12.04
N SER A 29 1.46 14.11 11.61
CA SER A 29 2.43 14.13 10.49
C SER A 29 3.66 13.24 10.70
N THR A 30 3.99 12.87 11.95
CA THR A 30 5.06 11.91 12.25
C THR A 30 4.62 10.48 11.92
N VAL A 31 3.32 10.20 12.03
CA VAL A 31 2.72 8.87 11.83
C VAL A 31 2.25 8.69 10.39
N TYR A 32 1.68 9.74 9.81
CA TYR A 32 1.16 9.76 8.45
C TYR A 32 1.45 11.10 7.78
N ASN A 33 2.21 11.09 6.69
CA ASN A 33 2.53 12.27 5.90
C ASN A 33 2.38 11.95 4.42
N ASN A 34 1.20 12.23 3.84
CA ASN A 34 0.79 11.90 2.46
C ASN A 34 0.77 10.41 2.08
N ARG A 35 1.51 9.55 2.80
CA ARG A 35 1.53 8.09 2.71
C ARG A 35 1.97 7.45 4.04
N LEU A 36 1.83 6.13 4.12
CA LEU A 36 2.41 5.30 5.17
C LEU A 36 3.95 5.46 5.29
N ASN A 37 4.47 5.40 6.52
CA ASN A 37 5.91 5.40 6.75
C ASN A 37 6.47 3.97 6.56
N TYR A 38 7.07 3.70 5.39
CA TYR A 38 7.56 2.36 5.05
C TYR A 38 8.76 1.94 5.88
N ASP A 39 9.63 2.88 6.27
CA ASP A 39 10.79 2.55 7.12
C ASP A 39 10.35 2.05 8.49
N VAL A 40 9.26 2.58 9.04
CA VAL A 40 8.68 2.07 10.29
C VAL A 40 7.92 0.77 10.05
N PHE A 41 7.15 0.68 8.97
CA PHE A 41 6.33 -0.49 8.66
C PHE A 41 7.15 -1.76 8.35
N LYS A 42 8.23 -1.65 7.57
CA LYS A 42 9.04 -2.81 7.19
C LYS A 42 9.70 -3.48 8.40
N ASP A 43 10.01 -2.69 9.43
CA ASP A 43 10.60 -3.16 10.69
C ASP A 43 9.51 -3.60 11.69
N ASN A 44 8.29 -3.06 11.56
CA ASN A 44 7.13 -3.43 12.36
C ASN A 44 5.82 -3.29 11.56
N VAL A 45 5.32 -4.40 11.01
CA VAL A 45 4.09 -4.40 10.18
C VAL A 45 2.85 -3.89 10.94
N HIS A 46 2.85 -3.92 12.27
CA HIS A 46 1.76 -3.38 13.09
C HIS A 46 1.69 -1.85 13.08
N ALA A 47 2.71 -1.16 12.54
CA ALA A 47 2.69 0.28 12.34
C ALA A 47 1.57 0.77 11.41
N ILE A 48 1.00 -0.13 10.58
CA ILE A 48 -0.20 0.16 9.78
C ILE A 48 -1.37 0.63 10.64
N GLU A 49 -1.55 0.08 11.84
CA GLU A 49 -2.68 0.38 12.70
C GLU A 49 -2.61 1.80 13.30
N PRO A 50 -1.49 2.26 13.88
CA PRO A 50 -1.26 3.68 14.16
C PRO A 50 -1.49 4.59 12.95
N THR A 51 -1.05 4.19 11.76
CA THR A 51 -1.29 4.96 10.52
C THR A 51 -2.78 5.08 10.20
N VAL A 52 -3.53 3.99 10.25
CA VAL A 52 -4.99 3.99 10.04
C VAL A 52 -5.71 4.83 11.10
N LYS A 53 -5.31 4.73 12.37
CA LYS A 53 -5.84 5.58 13.45
C LYS A 53 -5.55 7.07 13.21
N ALA A 54 -4.37 7.42 12.70
CA ALA A 54 -4.02 8.80 12.36
C ALA A 54 -4.87 9.35 11.21
N ILE A 55 -5.18 8.52 10.20
CA ILE A 55 -6.11 8.87 9.12
C ILE A 55 -7.51 9.08 9.68
N LYS A 56 -8.04 8.16 10.50
CA LYS A 56 -9.35 8.32 11.15
C LYS A 56 -9.46 9.61 11.95
N ALA A 57 -8.46 9.89 12.78
CA ALA A 57 -8.41 11.12 13.57
C ALA A 57 -8.37 12.39 12.68
N THR A 58 -7.75 12.31 11.50
CA THR A 58 -7.76 13.41 10.52
C THR A 58 -9.14 13.60 9.91
N ILE A 59 -9.79 12.51 9.49
CA ILE A 59 -11.16 12.51 8.95
C ILE A 59 -12.13 13.12 9.96
N ASP A 60 -12.07 12.69 11.21
CA ASP A 60 -12.97 13.16 12.26
C ASP A 60 -12.73 14.63 12.61
N LYS A 61 -11.46 15.02 12.79
CA LYS A 61 -11.09 16.39 13.18
C LYS A 61 -11.46 17.41 12.09
N GLN A 62 -11.34 17.03 10.82
CA GLN A 62 -11.65 17.91 9.69
C GLN A 62 -13.10 17.74 9.18
N ASP A 63 -13.90 16.88 9.81
CA ASP A 63 -15.25 16.49 9.38
C ASP A 63 -15.33 16.15 7.87
N LEU A 64 -14.38 15.34 7.40
CA LEU A 64 -14.28 14.99 5.98
C LEU A 64 -15.44 14.07 5.59
N LYS A 65 -16.38 14.60 4.82
CA LYS A 65 -17.49 13.82 4.25
C LYS A 65 -17.08 13.02 3.02
N GLU A 66 -16.04 13.48 2.33
CA GLU A 66 -15.57 12.88 1.09
C GLU A 66 -14.05 12.76 1.10
N TYR A 67 -13.57 11.55 0.84
CA TYR A 67 -12.16 11.23 0.71
C TYR A 67 -12.00 9.97 -0.12
N ILE A 68 -10.79 9.79 -0.65
CA ILE A 68 -10.37 8.64 -1.45
C ILE A 68 -9.32 7.88 -0.65
N ILE A 69 -9.48 6.58 -0.53
CA ILE A 69 -8.44 5.69 -0.05
C ILE A 69 -7.66 5.17 -1.25
N PHE A 70 -6.34 5.23 -1.18
CA PHE A 70 -5.44 4.65 -2.17
C PHE A 70 -4.72 3.47 -1.51
N VAL A 71 -4.86 2.27 -2.07
CA VAL A 71 -4.14 1.05 -1.65
C VAL A 71 -3.36 0.51 -2.84
N GLY A 72 -2.21 -0.11 -2.60
CA GLY A 72 -1.48 -0.76 -3.68
C GLY A 72 -0.01 -1.03 -3.38
N ASP A 73 0.79 -1.25 -4.41
CA ASP A 73 2.18 -1.70 -4.34
C ASP A 73 3.20 -0.56 -4.19
N SER A 74 4.47 -0.81 -4.56
CA SER A 74 5.56 0.17 -4.49
C SER A 74 5.40 1.37 -5.43
N VAL A 75 4.69 1.23 -6.54
CA VAL A 75 4.37 2.33 -7.45
C VAL A 75 3.26 3.18 -6.83
N GLY A 76 2.22 2.56 -6.26
CA GLY A 76 1.18 3.25 -5.49
C GLY A 76 1.73 4.02 -4.28
N TYR A 77 2.67 3.39 -3.57
CA TYR A 77 3.42 4.02 -2.50
C TYR A 77 4.22 5.25 -2.97
N GLY A 78 4.66 5.25 -4.23
CA GLY A 78 5.47 6.30 -4.82
C GLY A 78 6.97 6.12 -4.60
N THR A 79 7.49 4.89 -4.52
CA THR A 79 8.95 4.65 -4.55
C THR A 79 9.49 5.09 -5.93
N PRO A 80 10.63 5.79 -6.03
CA PRO A 80 11.55 6.22 -4.97
C PRO A 80 11.29 7.63 -4.43
N CYS A 81 10.19 8.26 -4.83
CA CYS A 81 9.89 9.66 -4.53
C CYS A 81 9.66 9.93 -3.04
N PRO A 82 9.95 11.15 -2.56
CA PRO A 82 9.56 11.57 -1.21
C PRO A 82 8.02 11.68 -1.10
N PRO A 83 7.46 11.69 0.13
CA PRO A 83 6.01 11.63 0.34
C PRO A 83 5.19 12.74 -0.34
N ASP A 84 5.76 13.93 -0.51
CA ASP A 84 5.16 15.10 -1.17
C ASP A 84 5.22 15.06 -2.72
N LYS A 85 5.81 14.00 -3.28
CA LYS A 85 5.95 13.75 -4.73
C LYS A 85 5.31 12.43 -5.14
N THR A 86 4.30 12.00 -4.40
CA THR A 86 3.52 10.78 -4.65
C THR A 86 2.24 11.11 -5.41
N MET A 87 1.63 10.11 -6.07
CA MET A 87 0.33 10.29 -6.75
C MET A 87 -0.72 10.91 -5.83
N SER A 88 -0.87 10.39 -4.61
CA SER A 88 -1.82 10.92 -3.63
C SER A 88 -1.52 12.37 -3.23
N SER A 89 -0.25 12.74 -3.11
CA SER A 89 0.13 14.12 -2.81
C SER A 89 -0.27 15.07 -3.95
N TYR A 90 0.04 14.70 -5.20
CA TYR A 90 -0.40 15.47 -6.37
C TYR A 90 -1.92 15.54 -6.49
N MET A 91 -2.65 14.46 -6.22
CA MET A 91 -4.12 14.49 -6.20
C MET A 91 -4.67 15.40 -5.11
N ASN A 92 -4.05 15.45 -3.93
CA ASN A 92 -4.43 16.41 -2.88
C ASN A 92 -4.20 17.87 -3.31
N LEU A 93 -3.14 18.15 -4.09
CA LEU A 93 -2.91 19.48 -4.66
C LEU A 93 -4.00 19.84 -5.70
N LEU A 94 -4.39 18.88 -6.55
CA LEU A 94 -5.48 19.06 -7.52
C LEU A 94 -6.83 19.32 -6.82
N ALA A 95 -7.11 18.60 -5.72
CA ALA A 95 -8.31 18.81 -4.92
C ALA A 95 -8.33 20.22 -4.29
N ALA A 96 -7.20 20.65 -3.70
CA ALA A 96 -7.07 21.97 -3.09
C ALA A 96 -7.25 23.10 -4.12
N GLY A 97 -6.66 22.97 -5.31
CA GLY A 97 -6.78 23.96 -6.40
C GLY A 97 -8.20 24.11 -6.95
N LYS A 98 -9.06 23.11 -6.78
CA LYS A 98 -10.48 23.15 -7.17
C LYS A 98 -11.41 23.59 -6.03
N ASN A 99 -10.85 24.04 -4.91
CA ASN A 99 -11.60 24.32 -3.67
C ASN A 99 -12.46 23.12 -3.21
N SER A 100 -12.02 21.90 -3.54
CA SER A 100 -12.67 20.67 -3.11
C SER A 100 -12.20 20.32 -1.70
N ARG A 101 -13.10 19.82 -0.86
CA ARG A 101 -12.78 19.28 0.47
C ARG A 101 -12.31 17.83 0.42
N VAL A 102 -12.21 17.23 -0.78
CA VAL A 102 -11.75 15.85 -0.96
C VAL A 102 -10.29 15.72 -0.54
N ARG A 103 -10.00 14.70 0.26
CA ARG A 103 -8.64 14.29 0.62
C ARG A 103 -8.34 12.91 0.04
N VAL A 104 -7.08 12.67 -0.32
CA VAL A 104 -6.60 11.35 -0.74
C VAL A 104 -5.64 10.80 0.31
N PHE A 105 -5.94 9.62 0.84
CA PHE A 105 -5.13 8.93 1.83
C PHE A 105 -4.43 7.71 1.22
N ASN A 106 -3.10 7.65 1.29
CA ASN A 106 -2.30 6.60 0.65
C ASN A 106 -1.76 5.58 1.66
N LEU A 107 -2.26 4.36 1.50
CA LEU A 107 -1.90 3.16 2.23
C LEU A 107 -1.23 2.13 1.31
N GLY A 108 -0.60 2.58 0.23
CA GLY A 108 0.29 1.75 -0.58
C GLY A 108 1.41 1.17 0.28
N ILE A 109 1.81 -0.07 0.00
CA ILE A 109 2.85 -0.79 0.70
C ILE A 109 3.76 -1.44 -0.36
N PRO A 110 5.05 -1.11 -0.41
CA PRO A 110 5.99 -1.78 -1.31
C PRO A 110 5.95 -3.31 -1.19
N SER A 111 5.95 -3.99 -2.34
CA SER A 111 5.89 -5.46 -2.44
C SER A 111 4.65 -6.11 -1.80
N SER A 112 3.58 -5.35 -1.57
CA SER A 112 2.30 -5.90 -1.16
C SER A 112 1.47 -6.34 -2.37
N MET A 113 0.53 -7.25 -2.17
CA MET A 113 -0.29 -7.84 -3.24
C MET A 113 -1.76 -7.91 -2.82
N PHE A 114 -2.64 -8.47 -3.65
CA PHE A 114 -4.09 -8.46 -3.42
C PHE A 114 -4.54 -8.98 -2.06
N GLY A 115 -3.84 -9.97 -1.47
CA GLY A 115 -4.13 -10.43 -0.11
C GLY A 115 -3.88 -9.38 0.97
N ASP A 116 -2.79 -8.62 0.84
CA ASP A 116 -2.49 -7.49 1.73
C ASP A 116 -3.47 -6.34 1.46
N PHE A 117 -3.79 -6.05 0.20
CA PHE A 117 -4.77 -5.02 -0.16
C PHE A 117 -6.12 -5.28 0.50
N TYR A 118 -6.64 -6.50 0.37
CA TYR A 118 -7.89 -6.92 1.02
C TYR A 118 -7.81 -6.76 2.55
N THR A 119 -6.68 -7.14 3.15
CA THR A 119 -6.47 -7.01 4.59
C THR A 119 -6.46 -5.55 5.05
N VAL A 120 -5.91 -4.63 4.26
CA VAL A 120 -6.01 -3.19 4.52
C VAL A 120 -7.46 -2.73 4.50
N LEU A 121 -8.29 -3.19 3.56
CA LEU A 121 -9.72 -2.83 3.52
C LEU A 121 -10.47 -3.30 4.77
N LEU A 122 -10.23 -4.54 5.20
CA LEU A 122 -10.81 -5.06 6.46
C LEU A 122 -10.35 -4.25 7.68
N LEU A 123 -9.09 -3.80 7.67
CA LEU A 123 -8.57 -2.96 8.74
C LEU A 123 -9.23 -1.58 8.76
N LEU A 124 -9.51 -0.98 7.59
CA LEU A 124 -10.24 0.28 7.48
C LEU A 124 -11.68 0.15 8.03
N ASP A 125 -12.36 -0.94 7.69
CA ASP A 125 -13.69 -1.26 8.21
C ASP A 125 -13.70 -1.36 9.74
N LYS A 126 -12.70 -2.04 10.33
CA LYS A 126 -12.52 -2.12 11.79
C LYS A 126 -12.45 -0.75 12.47
N TYR A 127 -11.90 0.27 11.80
CA TYR A 127 -11.79 1.64 12.33
C TYR A 127 -12.89 2.59 11.83
N GLY A 128 -13.91 2.07 11.13
CA GLY A 128 -15.01 2.87 10.59
C GLY A 128 -14.54 3.92 9.57
N ILE A 129 -13.50 3.62 8.79
CA ILE A 129 -13.08 4.44 7.67
C ILE A 129 -13.77 3.90 6.41
N SER A 130 -14.53 4.77 5.74
CA SER A 130 -15.25 4.41 4.53
C SER A 130 -14.28 4.07 3.40
N THR A 131 -14.63 3.02 2.66
CA THR A 131 -13.95 2.63 1.41
C THR A 131 -14.79 2.98 0.17
N GLU A 132 -15.75 3.91 0.30
CA GLU A 132 -16.67 4.30 -0.77
C GLU A 132 -15.95 4.76 -2.04
N ASN A 133 -14.86 5.52 -1.89
CA ASN A 133 -13.99 5.88 -3.00
C ASN A 133 -12.63 5.23 -2.80
N LEU A 134 -12.28 4.31 -3.69
CA LEU A 134 -11.07 3.50 -3.58
C LEU A 134 -10.29 3.53 -4.90
N ILE A 135 -8.98 3.75 -4.81
CA ILE A 135 -8.03 3.49 -5.88
C ILE A 135 -7.15 2.32 -5.47
N LEU A 136 -7.05 1.32 -6.34
CA LEU A 136 -6.21 0.15 -6.16
C LEU A 136 -5.20 0.05 -7.31
N ASN A 137 -3.91 0.10 -6.97
CA ASN A 137 -2.86 -0.14 -7.95
C ASN A 137 -2.21 -1.52 -7.78
N PHE A 138 -1.79 -2.09 -8.90
CA PHE A 138 -0.98 -3.30 -8.94
C PHE A 138 -0.02 -3.30 -10.14
N SER A 139 1.04 -4.10 -10.06
CA SER A 139 1.97 -4.34 -11.16
C SER A 139 1.58 -5.57 -11.97
N TYR A 140 1.93 -5.60 -13.27
CA TYR A 140 1.64 -6.71 -14.18
C TYR A 140 2.00 -8.09 -13.61
N TRP A 141 3.15 -8.21 -12.95
CA TRP A 141 3.63 -9.47 -12.40
C TRP A 141 2.87 -9.94 -11.16
N GLU A 142 2.24 -9.01 -10.42
CA GLU A 142 1.60 -9.30 -9.14
C GLU A 142 0.39 -10.20 -9.33
N ILE A 143 -0.34 -10.06 -10.44
CA ILE A 143 -1.57 -10.83 -10.70
C ILE A 143 -1.33 -12.35 -10.85
N ASN A 144 -0.08 -12.76 -11.10
CA ASN A 144 0.30 -14.17 -11.25
C ASN A 144 1.36 -14.61 -10.22
N ALA A 145 1.60 -13.80 -9.18
CA ALA A 145 2.55 -14.14 -8.14
C ALA A 145 2.07 -15.35 -7.33
N LYS A 146 2.87 -16.42 -7.32
CA LYS A 146 2.55 -17.72 -6.67
C LYS A 146 2.58 -17.65 -5.14
N THR A 147 3.46 -16.83 -4.59
CA THR A 147 3.70 -16.68 -3.16
C THR A 147 3.68 -15.19 -2.82
N PRO A 148 2.52 -14.62 -2.48
CA PRO A 148 2.47 -13.24 -2.01
C PRO A 148 3.23 -13.08 -0.69
N ALA A 149 3.74 -11.87 -0.45
CA ALA A 149 4.53 -11.56 0.74
C ALA A 149 3.71 -11.69 2.04
N TYR A 150 2.39 -11.49 1.99
CA TYR A 150 1.47 -11.51 3.13
C TYR A 150 2.01 -10.79 4.37
N TRP A 151 2.44 -9.54 4.17
CA TRP A 151 2.88 -8.64 5.25
C TRP A 151 1.86 -8.59 6.39
N LEU A 152 0.56 -8.66 6.05
CA LEU A 152 -0.54 -8.47 6.98
C LEU A 152 -1.24 -9.78 7.37
N LYS A 153 -0.59 -10.95 7.23
CA LYS A 153 -1.20 -12.26 7.55
C LYS A 153 -1.84 -12.35 8.94
N HIS A 154 -1.27 -11.68 9.95
CA HIS A 154 -1.82 -11.66 11.31
C HIS A 154 -3.16 -10.92 11.36
N TYR A 155 -3.25 -9.77 10.68
CA TYR A 155 -4.51 -9.05 10.53
C TYR A 155 -5.52 -9.84 9.70
N LEU A 156 -5.10 -10.53 8.64
CA LEU A 156 -5.99 -11.39 7.87
C LEU A 156 -6.58 -12.51 8.74
N LYS A 157 -5.75 -13.16 9.57
CA LYS A 157 -6.18 -14.20 10.51
C LYS A 157 -7.25 -13.71 11.48
N ASP A 158 -7.11 -12.48 11.97
CA ASP A 158 -8.00 -11.90 12.97
C ASP A 158 -9.28 -11.32 12.37
N LEU A 159 -9.20 -10.78 11.15
CA LEU A 159 -10.31 -10.07 10.50
C LEU A 159 -11.13 -10.96 9.53
N ASP A 160 -10.49 -11.95 8.90
CA ASP A 160 -11.15 -12.93 8.01
C ASP A 160 -10.43 -14.28 8.09
N ARG A 161 -10.75 -15.00 9.17
CA ARG A 161 -10.12 -16.29 9.48
C ARG A 161 -10.30 -17.32 8.37
N ASN A 162 -11.44 -17.31 7.68
CA ASN A 162 -11.72 -18.25 6.58
C ASN A 162 -10.77 -18.04 5.41
N SER A 163 -10.53 -16.78 5.01
CA SER A 163 -9.57 -16.46 3.95
C SER A 163 -8.14 -16.81 4.38
N TYR A 164 -7.78 -16.57 5.64
CA TYR A 164 -6.47 -16.98 6.18
C TYR A 164 -6.29 -18.51 6.11
N ASP A 165 -7.24 -19.28 6.65
CA ASP A 165 -7.17 -20.74 6.68
C ASP A 165 -7.18 -21.33 5.25
N ALA A 166 -7.90 -20.72 4.31
CA ALA A 166 -7.84 -21.08 2.89
C ALA A 166 -6.42 -20.90 2.32
N MET A 167 -5.74 -19.80 2.62
CA MET A 167 -4.36 -19.57 2.14
C MET A 167 -3.33 -20.48 2.81
N VAL A 168 -3.55 -20.84 4.08
CA VAL A 168 -2.75 -21.85 4.78
C VAL A 168 -2.93 -23.22 4.14
N SER A 169 -4.18 -23.66 3.90
CA SER A 169 -4.48 -24.97 3.31
C SER A 169 -3.92 -25.15 1.90
N ARG A 170 -3.88 -24.06 1.11
CA ARG A 170 -3.27 -24.02 -0.24
C ARG A 170 -1.75 -23.87 -0.23
N GLY A 171 -1.13 -23.76 0.96
CA GLY A 171 0.32 -23.62 1.11
C GLY A 171 0.89 -22.25 0.74
N HIS A 172 0.04 -21.22 0.60
CA HIS A 172 0.50 -19.85 0.31
C HIS A 172 0.95 -19.10 1.57
N ILE A 173 0.37 -19.43 2.73
CA ILE A 173 0.84 -18.96 4.05
C ILE A 173 1.48 -20.14 4.77
N GLN A 174 2.77 -20.00 5.11
CA GLN A 174 3.46 -21.00 5.91
C GLN A 174 2.98 -20.96 7.36
N GLN A 175 2.68 -22.14 7.92
CA GLN A 175 2.39 -22.28 9.34
C GLN A 175 3.68 -22.09 10.14
N GLU A 176 3.60 -21.26 11.17
CA GLU A 176 4.69 -21.06 12.12
C GLU A 176 4.70 -22.17 13.17
N SER A 177 5.86 -22.41 13.79
CA SER A 177 5.93 -23.29 14.96
C SER A 177 5.06 -22.72 16.10
N PRO A 178 4.54 -23.56 17.02
CA PRO A 178 3.67 -23.08 18.10
C PRO A 178 4.27 -21.93 18.92
N LEU A 179 5.58 -21.99 19.20
CA LEU A 179 6.29 -20.93 19.93
C LEU A 179 6.40 -19.64 19.12
N ALA A 180 6.72 -19.74 17.81
CA ALA A 180 6.79 -18.57 16.93
C ALA A 180 5.41 -17.91 16.78
N ALA A 181 4.37 -18.72 16.57
CA ALA A 181 2.99 -18.26 16.50
C ALA A 181 2.55 -17.57 17.80
N ALA A 182 2.88 -18.13 18.98
CA ALA A 182 2.56 -17.51 20.26
C ALA A 182 3.30 -16.18 20.47
N LYS A 183 4.57 -16.09 20.07
CA LYS A 183 5.36 -14.86 20.13
C LYS A 183 4.79 -13.79 19.18
N ALA A 184 4.43 -14.17 17.97
CA ALA A 184 3.85 -13.26 16.98
C ALA A 184 2.47 -12.75 17.44
N GLU A 185 1.64 -13.62 18.00
CA GLU A 185 0.34 -13.28 18.58
C GLU A 185 0.49 -12.31 19.76
N LEU A 186 1.43 -12.59 20.68
CA LEU A 186 1.73 -11.68 21.79
C LEU A 186 2.20 -10.32 21.25
N HIS A 187 3.16 -10.32 20.32
CA HIS A 187 3.67 -9.09 19.72
C HIS A 187 2.57 -8.28 19.03
N HIS A 188 1.67 -8.95 18.29
CA HIS A 188 0.51 -8.32 17.67
C HIS A 188 -0.38 -7.63 18.72
N ARG A 189 -0.78 -8.36 19.76
CA ARG A 189 -1.62 -7.82 20.85
C ARG A 189 -0.94 -6.65 21.55
N LEU A 190 0.36 -6.78 21.85
CA LEU A 190 1.12 -5.72 22.49
C LEU A 190 1.11 -4.44 21.64
N ASN A 191 1.33 -4.55 20.32
CA ASN A 191 1.33 -3.40 19.43
C ASN A 191 -0.06 -2.76 19.27
N SER A 192 -1.12 -3.57 19.21
CA SER A 192 -2.49 -3.08 19.02
C SER A 192 -3.07 -2.41 20.26
N TYR A 193 -2.78 -2.93 21.45
CA TYR A 193 -3.35 -2.43 22.71
C TYR A 193 -2.48 -1.39 23.43
N PHE A 194 -1.17 -1.41 23.21
CA PHE A 194 -0.26 -0.51 23.92
C PHE A 194 0.35 0.50 22.95
N ALA A 195 -0.17 1.73 22.98
CA ALA A 195 0.28 2.83 22.13
C ALA A 195 1.80 3.08 22.26
N ALA A 196 2.37 2.97 23.46
CA ALA A 196 3.84 3.09 23.61
C ALA A 196 4.63 2.11 22.74
N ILE A 197 4.12 0.89 22.54
CA ILE A 197 4.76 -0.13 21.72
C ILE A 197 4.46 0.16 20.24
N GLY A 198 3.18 0.33 19.89
CA GLY A 198 2.77 0.57 18.50
C GLY A 198 3.37 1.85 17.88
N TYR A 199 3.62 2.89 18.69
CA TYR A 199 4.20 4.15 18.23
C TYR A 199 5.73 4.23 18.37
N SER A 200 6.37 3.26 19.03
CA SER A 200 7.81 3.29 19.31
C SER A 200 8.67 3.44 18.04
N GLY A 201 8.31 2.74 16.96
CA GLY A 201 9.02 2.80 15.68
C GLY A 201 9.00 4.21 15.07
N PHE A 202 7.89 4.94 15.19
CA PHE A 202 7.79 6.32 14.69
C PHE A 202 8.67 7.29 15.48
N ILE A 203 8.77 7.10 16.80
CA ILE A 203 9.66 7.90 17.67
C ILE A 203 11.11 7.64 17.29
N SER A 204 11.51 6.36 17.23
CA SER A 204 12.87 5.96 16.86
C SER A 204 13.25 6.46 15.47
N ASN A 205 12.33 6.36 14.50
CA ASN A 205 12.55 6.86 13.15
C ASN A 205 12.71 8.38 13.11
N LYS A 206 11.90 9.14 13.87
CA LYS A 206 12.04 10.60 13.97
C LYS A 206 13.39 11.00 14.56
N ILE A 207 13.84 10.33 15.62
CA ILE A 207 15.16 10.56 16.22
C ILE A 207 16.26 10.28 15.20
N LYS A 208 16.17 9.15 14.48
CA LYS A 208 17.13 8.77 13.44
C LYS A 208 17.21 9.80 12.31
N LEU A 209 16.06 10.28 11.81
CA LEU A 209 16.02 11.31 10.76
C LEU A 209 16.63 12.62 11.22
N ASN A 210 16.33 13.07 12.44
CA ASN A 210 16.93 14.27 13.02
C ASN A 210 18.46 14.11 13.14
N ALA A 211 18.93 12.96 13.64
CA ALA A 211 20.37 12.69 13.74
C ALA A 211 21.05 12.69 12.35
N ASN A 212 20.44 12.05 11.35
CA ASN A 212 20.98 12.03 9.99
C ASN A 212 21.01 13.41 9.33
N SER A 213 20.00 14.26 9.59
CA SER A 213 20.00 15.65 9.10
C SER A 213 21.13 16.50 9.69
N LEU A 214 21.50 16.25 10.95
CA LEU A 214 22.65 16.91 11.59
C LEU A 214 23.98 16.43 11.01
N LEU A 215 24.03 15.20 10.49
CA LEU A 215 25.20 14.58 9.89
C LEU A 215 25.33 14.85 8.37
N ASN A 216 24.48 15.70 7.78
CA ASN A 216 24.48 16.04 6.35
C ASN A 216 24.58 14.82 5.41
N GLN A 217 23.96 13.69 5.78
CA GLN A 217 23.99 12.53 4.88
C GLN A 217 23.24 12.86 3.59
N PRO A 218 23.87 12.73 2.41
CA PRO A 218 23.23 13.07 1.15
C PRO A 218 22.04 12.14 0.90
N SER A 219 20.89 12.70 0.58
CA SER A 219 19.78 11.92 0.03
C SER A 219 20.19 11.37 -1.33
N SER A 220 19.97 10.08 -1.58
CA SER A 220 20.23 9.50 -2.90
C SER A 220 19.41 10.23 -3.96
N GLU A 221 20.08 10.87 -4.92
CA GLU A 221 19.40 11.56 -6.02
C GLU A 221 18.56 10.57 -6.85
N ILE A 222 17.29 10.89 -7.04
CA ILE A 222 16.40 10.09 -7.88
C ILE A 222 16.74 10.40 -9.34
N MET A 223 17.32 9.42 -10.04
CA MET A 223 17.73 9.58 -11.43
C MET A 223 16.80 8.83 -12.40
N VAL A 224 16.66 9.38 -13.60
CA VAL A 224 16.07 8.69 -14.76
C VAL A 224 16.83 7.41 -15.07
N TRP A 225 16.11 6.38 -15.52
CA TRP A 225 16.67 5.06 -15.80
C TRP A 225 17.86 5.07 -16.77
N SER A 226 17.86 5.98 -17.76
CA SER A 226 18.90 6.07 -18.79
C SER A 226 20.26 6.52 -18.25
N LYS A 227 20.30 7.12 -17.05
CA LYS A 227 21.52 7.47 -16.32
C LYS A 227 22.06 6.34 -15.44
N LYS A 228 21.43 5.15 -15.42
CA LYS A 228 21.80 4.00 -14.59
C LYS A 228 22.46 2.91 -15.45
N PRO A 229 23.79 2.96 -15.71
CA PRO A 229 24.44 2.10 -16.70
C PRO A 229 24.36 0.60 -16.40
N LYS A 230 24.22 0.22 -15.13
CA LYS A 230 24.09 -1.19 -14.71
C LYS A 230 22.67 -1.74 -14.86
N LEU A 231 21.66 -0.88 -14.90
CA LEU A 231 20.25 -1.28 -14.83
C LEU A 231 19.82 -2.20 -16.00
N PRO A 232 20.14 -1.94 -17.28
CA PRO A 232 19.79 -2.86 -18.36
C PRO A 232 20.40 -4.26 -18.17
N ARG A 233 21.64 -4.36 -17.63
CA ARG A 233 22.28 -5.64 -17.35
C ARG A 233 21.59 -6.38 -16.21
N THR A 234 21.27 -5.67 -15.13
CA THR A 234 20.55 -6.24 -13.98
C THR A 234 19.19 -6.79 -14.39
N LEU A 235 18.44 -6.08 -15.24
CA LEU A 235 17.13 -6.55 -15.67
C LEU A 235 17.17 -7.84 -16.47
N ASN A 236 18.25 -8.11 -17.21
CA ASN A 236 18.41 -9.34 -17.99
C ASN A 236 18.75 -10.59 -17.15
N LEU A 237 19.04 -10.41 -15.86
CA LEU A 237 19.32 -11.50 -14.94
C LEU A 237 18.08 -12.41 -14.77
N PRO A 238 18.25 -13.75 -14.67
CA PRO A 238 17.14 -14.70 -14.60
C PRO A 238 16.09 -14.37 -13.53
N GLU A 239 16.54 -13.92 -12.37
CA GLU A 239 15.72 -13.56 -11.21
C GLU A 239 14.85 -12.31 -11.42
N ASN A 240 15.03 -11.56 -12.51
CA ASN A 240 14.21 -10.39 -12.84
C ASN A 240 13.26 -10.65 -14.01
N ARG A 241 13.42 -11.76 -14.73
CA ARG A 241 12.60 -12.08 -15.93
C ARG A 241 11.14 -12.34 -15.61
N TRP A 242 10.84 -12.73 -14.38
CA TRP A 242 9.48 -13.01 -13.96
C TRP A 242 8.61 -11.74 -13.87
N TYR A 243 9.22 -10.56 -13.67
CA TYR A 243 8.51 -9.27 -13.66
C TYR A 243 7.82 -8.93 -14.97
N TYR A 244 8.29 -9.50 -16.07
CA TYR A 244 7.78 -9.29 -17.43
C TYR A 244 7.61 -10.64 -18.15
N SER A 245 7.19 -11.66 -17.41
CA SER A 245 7.04 -13.02 -17.95
C SER A 245 6.05 -13.07 -19.12
N ASP A 246 6.41 -13.84 -20.13
CA ASP A 246 5.60 -14.21 -21.30
C ASP A 246 4.88 -15.56 -21.11
N LYS A 247 5.01 -16.20 -19.94
CA LYS A 247 4.29 -17.44 -19.63
C LYS A 247 2.84 -17.10 -19.30
N THR A 248 1.91 -17.94 -19.76
CA THR A 248 0.48 -17.77 -19.53
C THR A 248 0.17 -17.63 -18.04
N PHE A 249 -0.56 -16.57 -17.69
CA PHE A 249 -0.99 -16.33 -16.32
C PHE A 249 -2.14 -17.24 -15.90
N ASN A 250 -2.10 -17.69 -14.64
CA ASN A 250 -3.23 -18.36 -14.02
C ASN A 250 -4.22 -17.31 -13.48
N LEU A 251 -5.22 -16.98 -14.30
CA LEU A 251 -6.25 -15.99 -13.96
C LEU A 251 -7.52 -16.63 -13.35
N SER A 252 -7.40 -17.86 -12.82
CA SER A 252 -8.49 -18.57 -12.14
C SER A 252 -8.42 -18.40 -10.61
N GLU A 253 -9.49 -18.78 -9.92
CA GLU A 253 -9.61 -18.82 -8.45
C GLU A 253 -8.59 -19.70 -7.71
N SER A 254 -7.87 -20.55 -8.45
CA SER A 254 -6.74 -21.30 -7.88
C SER A 254 -5.52 -20.40 -7.63
N SER A 255 -5.43 -19.24 -8.28
CA SER A 255 -4.43 -18.20 -7.97
C SER A 255 -4.84 -17.44 -6.71
N PRO A 256 -3.93 -17.26 -5.72
CA PRO A 256 -4.24 -16.48 -4.52
C PRO A 256 -4.58 -15.02 -4.86
N GLN A 257 -4.01 -14.49 -5.95
CA GLN A 257 -4.22 -13.10 -6.37
C GLN A 257 -5.64 -12.90 -6.90
N ILE A 258 -6.13 -13.85 -7.69
CA ILE A 258 -7.48 -13.81 -8.24
C ILE A 258 -8.51 -14.08 -7.14
N TYR A 259 -8.20 -14.99 -6.21
CA TYR A 259 -9.02 -15.20 -5.01
C TYR A 259 -9.23 -13.91 -4.23
N PHE A 260 -8.16 -13.18 -3.91
CA PHE A 260 -8.29 -11.91 -3.20
C PHE A 260 -8.84 -10.77 -4.04
N LEU A 261 -8.58 -10.72 -5.36
CA LEU A 261 -9.26 -9.79 -6.26
C LEU A 261 -10.78 -9.96 -6.16
N ASN A 262 -11.28 -11.20 -6.14
CA ASN A 262 -12.71 -11.49 -6.01
C ASN A 262 -13.26 -11.11 -4.63
N LYS A 263 -12.49 -11.34 -3.55
CA LYS A 263 -12.85 -10.87 -2.20
C LYS A 263 -12.96 -9.34 -2.13
N ILE A 264 -12.02 -8.62 -2.76
CA ILE A 264 -12.06 -7.16 -2.86
C ILE A 264 -13.26 -6.71 -3.68
N ALA A 265 -13.50 -7.33 -4.84
CA ALA A 265 -14.62 -6.99 -5.71
C ALA A 265 -15.98 -7.10 -4.98
N GLU A 266 -16.19 -8.16 -4.20
CA GLU A 266 -17.43 -8.30 -3.42
C GLU A 266 -17.48 -7.26 -2.28
N HIS A 267 -16.37 -6.99 -1.58
CA HIS A 267 -16.29 -5.95 -0.55
C HIS A 267 -16.56 -4.52 -1.10
N GLN A 268 -16.25 -4.31 -2.37
CA GLN A 268 -16.38 -3.03 -3.07
C GLN A 268 -17.60 -2.94 -3.99
N LYS A 269 -18.51 -3.91 -3.89
CA LYS A 269 -19.73 -3.95 -4.68
C LYS A 269 -20.58 -2.71 -4.44
N LYS A 270 -20.99 -2.04 -5.52
CA LYS A 270 -21.75 -0.78 -5.54
C LYS A 270 -21.01 0.44 -4.95
N LYS A 271 -19.69 0.35 -4.75
CA LYS A 271 -18.85 1.49 -4.35
C LYS A 271 -18.06 2.02 -5.55
N ASN A 272 -17.54 3.23 -5.45
CA ASN A 272 -16.69 3.83 -6.48
C ASN A 272 -15.23 3.34 -6.35
N THR A 273 -14.95 2.17 -6.92
CA THR A 273 -13.59 1.61 -6.97
C THR A 273 -12.99 1.73 -8.37
N LEU A 274 -11.74 2.16 -8.44
CA LEU A 274 -10.93 2.20 -9.64
C LEU A 274 -9.66 1.35 -9.45
N TYR A 275 -9.50 0.33 -10.29
CA TYR A 275 -8.30 -0.47 -10.36
C TYR A 275 -7.40 0.05 -11.48
N PHE A 276 -6.10 0.05 -11.27
CA PHE A 276 -5.17 0.28 -12.37
C PHE A 276 -3.93 -0.59 -12.28
N MET A 277 -3.47 -1.01 -13.46
CA MET A 277 -2.19 -1.68 -13.62
C MET A 277 -1.11 -0.65 -13.96
N ASN A 278 0.03 -0.73 -13.30
CA ASN A 278 1.15 0.18 -13.49
C ASN A 278 1.69 0.16 -14.92
N ALA A 279 2.21 1.31 -15.34
CA ALA A 279 3.00 1.39 -16.56
C ALA A 279 4.34 0.66 -16.39
N MET A 280 4.86 0.13 -17.49
CA MET A 280 6.23 -0.40 -17.56
C MET A 280 7.06 0.43 -18.53
N ASN A 281 8.37 0.47 -18.29
CA ASN A 281 9.32 1.12 -19.18
C ASN A 281 9.67 0.18 -20.34
N ASP A 282 8.81 0.18 -21.36
CA ASP A 282 8.97 -0.70 -22.54
C ASP A 282 10.33 -0.53 -23.23
N ARG A 283 10.84 0.71 -23.29
CA ARG A 283 12.14 1.01 -23.91
C ARG A 283 13.28 0.33 -23.16
N LEU A 284 13.24 0.32 -21.83
CA LEU A 284 14.24 -0.36 -21.01
C LEU A 284 14.08 -1.88 -21.04
N LEU A 285 12.85 -2.38 -21.12
CA LEU A 285 12.55 -3.82 -21.16
C LEU A 285 12.84 -4.48 -22.52
N ASN A 286 13.30 -3.71 -23.52
CA ASN A 286 13.98 -4.18 -24.72
C ASN A 286 13.28 -5.36 -25.44
N GLY A 287 12.01 -5.19 -25.80
CA GLY A 287 11.23 -6.19 -26.55
C GLY A 287 10.64 -7.32 -25.69
N ALA A 288 10.96 -7.41 -24.39
CA ALA A 288 10.32 -8.38 -23.51
C ALA A 288 8.80 -8.15 -23.40
N THR A 289 8.37 -6.90 -23.42
CA THR A 289 6.96 -6.52 -23.41
C THR A 289 6.30 -6.67 -24.80
N GLU A 290 7.06 -6.88 -25.87
CA GLU A 290 6.52 -7.09 -27.23
C GLU A 290 6.19 -8.56 -27.52
N LYS A 291 6.66 -9.47 -26.67
CA LYS A 291 6.45 -10.90 -26.85
C LYS A 291 4.96 -11.26 -26.88
N PRO A 292 4.53 -12.19 -27.77
CA PRO A 292 3.13 -12.59 -27.88
C PRO A 292 2.51 -13.04 -26.55
N GLY A 293 3.27 -13.79 -25.73
CA GLY A 293 2.80 -14.26 -24.42
C GLY A 293 2.52 -13.11 -23.44
N PHE A 294 3.36 -12.07 -23.44
CA PHE A 294 3.15 -10.88 -22.61
C PHE A 294 1.88 -10.12 -23.05
N GLN A 295 1.71 -9.90 -24.35
CA GLN A 295 0.51 -9.25 -24.91
C GLN A 295 -0.77 -10.07 -24.67
N SER A 296 -0.67 -11.39 -24.75
CA SER A 296 -1.76 -12.31 -24.40
C SER A 296 -2.14 -12.19 -22.93
N ASN A 297 -1.15 -12.09 -22.02
CA ASN A 297 -1.40 -11.90 -20.61
C ASN A 297 -2.08 -10.54 -20.34
N LEU A 298 -1.62 -9.44 -20.94
CA LEU A 298 -2.30 -8.13 -20.83
C LEU A 298 -3.78 -8.21 -21.24
N SER A 299 -4.04 -8.86 -22.37
CA SER A 299 -5.41 -9.07 -22.87
C SER A 299 -6.24 -9.95 -21.92
N GLY A 300 -5.61 -10.96 -21.30
CA GLY A 300 -6.21 -11.82 -20.28
C GLY A 300 -6.55 -11.04 -19.01
N ILE A 301 -5.67 -10.16 -18.55
CA ILE A 301 -5.91 -9.28 -17.39
C ILE A 301 -7.07 -8.34 -17.68
N ALA A 302 -7.07 -7.64 -18.82
CA ALA A 302 -8.17 -6.74 -19.18
C ALA A 302 -9.52 -7.48 -19.24
N ARG A 303 -9.55 -8.70 -19.80
CA ARG A 303 -10.72 -9.57 -19.80
C ARG A 303 -11.14 -9.97 -18.38
N CYS A 304 -10.18 -10.34 -17.53
CA CYS A 304 -10.43 -10.72 -16.13
C CYS A 304 -11.19 -9.62 -15.37
N PHE A 305 -10.80 -8.35 -15.52
CA PHE A 305 -11.48 -7.22 -14.89
C PHE A 305 -12.84 -6.92 -15.54
N ARG A 306 -12.91 -6.92 -16.88
CA ARG A 306 -14.16 -6.67 -17.62
C ARG A 306 -15.25 -7.70 -17.30
N ASP A 307 -14.90 -8.98 -17.29
CA ASP A 307 -15.86 -10.07 -17.02
C ASP A 307 -16.43 -9.98 -15.60
N ARG A 308 -15.72 -9.31 -14.68
CA ARG A 308 -16.15 -8.99 -13.31
C ARG A 308 -16.83 -7.62 -13.18
N LYS A 309 -16.97 -6.88 -14.28
CA LYS A 309 -17.51 -5.50 -14.33
C LYS A 309 -16.77 -4.56 -13.37
N LEU A 310 -15.44 -4.67 -13.31
CA LEU A 310 -14.60 -3.82 -12.49
C LEU A 310 -14.02 -2.68 -13.34
N ASN A 311 -14.06 -1.45 -12.81
CA ASN A 311 -13.45 -0.28 -13.45
C ASN A 311 -11.94 -0.44 -13.45
N TYR A 312 -11.34 -0.65 -14.63
CA TYR A 312 -9.94 -0.99 -14.78
C TYR A 312 -9.24 -0.10 -15.81
N ILE A 313 -8.05 0.39 -15.46
CA ILE A 313 -7.17 1.12 -16.38
C ILE A 313 -5.83 0.38 -16.49
N ASP A 314 -5.46 0.05 -17.73
CA ASP A 314 -4.10 -0.33 -18.06
C ASP A 314 -3.26 0.92 -18.37
N TYR A 315 -2.19 1.21 -17.61
CA TYR A 315 -1.26 2.30 -17.92
C TYR A 315 -0.04 1.87 -18.76
N ASN A 316 0.07 0.59 -19.13
CA ASN A 316 1.14 0.13 -19.99
C ASN A 316 1.14 0.92 -21.31
N LYS A 317 2.32 1.35 -21.77
CA LYS A 317 2.52 2.24 -22.94
C LYS A 317 1.88 3.63 -22.86
N LYS A 318 1.31 4.05 -21.71
CA LYS A 318 0.68 5.38 -21.56
C LYS A 318 1.57 6.42 -20.89
N VAL A 319 2.67 6.00 -20.26
CA VAL A 319 3.63 6.89 -19.60
C VAL A 319 4.89 6.99 -20.45
N LYS A 320 5.40 8.21 -20.64
CA LYS A 320 6.65 8.46 -21.38
C LYS A 320 7.82 7.78 -20.68
N TYR A 321 8.69 7.10 -21.43
CA TYR A 321 9.81 6.34 -20.85
C TYR A 321 10.80 7.22 -20.09
N GLU A 322 10.89 8.52 -20.39
CA GLU A 322 11.73 9.50 -19.67
C GLU A 322 11.27 9.73 -18.23
N TYR A 323 10.02 9.42 -17.91
CA TYR A 323 9.46 9.59 -16.57
C TYR A 323 9.69 8.38 -15.66
N PHE A 324 10.49 7.41 -16.08
CA PHE A 324 10.82 6.25 -15.26
C PHE A 324 12.17 6.41 -14.58
N SER A 325 12.23 6.05 -13.29
CA SER A 325 13.49 5.85 -12.58
C SER A 325 14.06 4.46 -12.84
N ASP A 326 13.21 3.46 -13.10
CA ASP A 326 13.64 2.11 -13.47
C ASP A 326 12.70 1.45 -14.50
N HIS A 327 12.37 0.17 -14.33
CA HIS A 327 11.50 -0.58 -15.23
C HIS A 327 10.01 -0.43 -14.90
N VAL A 328 9.66 0.01 -13.68
CA VAL A 328 8.28 0.18 -13.19
C VAL A 328 8.07 1.46 -12.39
N HIS A 329 9.08 1.91 -11.64
CA HIS A 329 8.96 3.08 -10.78
C HIS A 329 9.16 4.39 -11.53
N LEU A 330 8.41 5.40 -11.12
CA LEU A 330 8.34 6.70 -11.79
C LEU A 330 9.17 7.77 -11.07
N LEU A 331 9.57 8.76 -11.85
CA LEU A 331 9.99 10.07 -11.39
C LEU A 331 8.77 10.90 -10.96
N PRO A 332 8.95 12.01 -10.23
CA PRO A 332 7.85 12.89 -9.82
C PRO A 332 6.92 13.29 -10.97
N GLU A 333 7.46 13.58 -12.16
CA GLU A 333 6.69 13.96 -13.36
C GLU A 333 5.77 12.82 -13.85
N GLY A 334 6.23 11.57 -13.73
CA GLY A 334 5.41 10.40 -14.06
C GLY A 334 4.27 10.21 -13.07
N TYR A 335 4.55 10.38 -11.77
CA TYR A 335 3.52 10.32 -10.73
C TYR A 335 2.51 11.47 -10.83
N GLU A 336 2.95 12.67 -11.20
CA GLU A 336 2.07 13.80 -11.46
C GLU A 336 1.13 13.53 -12.65
N PHE A 337 1.68 13.02 -13.76
CA PHE A 337 0.87 12.62 -14.92
C PHE A 337 -0.22 11.61 -14.55
N MET A 338 0.14 10.54 -13.83
CA MET A 338 -0.82 9.53 -13.39
C MET A 338 -1.85 10.12 -12.43
N ALA A 339 -1.44 10.97 -11.48
CA ALA A 339 -2.35 11.63 -10.55
C ALA A 339 -3.41 12.48 -11.28
N GLN A 340 -3.02 13.24 -12.30
CA GLN A 340 -3.95 14.06 -13.10
C GLN A 340 -4.97 13.21 -13.85
N ASP A 341 -4.54 12.11 -14.47
CA ASP A 341 -5.44 11.20 -15.20
C ASP A 341 -6.38 10.44 -14.25
N LEU A 342 -5.84 9.87 -13.16
CA LEU A 342 -6.63 9.16 -12.15
C LEU A 342 -7.66 10.08 -11.49
N TRP A 343 -7.27 11.32 -11.14
CA TRP A 343 -8.19 12.30 -10.56
C TRP A 343 -9.38 12.58 -11.47
N LYS A 344 -9.15 12.77 -12.77
CA LYS A 344 -10.25 12.97 -13.73
C LYS A 344 -11.18 11.76 -13.74
N LYS A 345 -10.64 10.55 -13.83
CA LYS A 345 -11.44 9.33 -13.98
C LYS A 345 -12.23 8.97 -12.73
N ILE A 346 -11.65 9.05 -11.54
CA ILE A 346 -12.38 8.73 -10.31
C ILE A 346 -13.48 9.75 -10.01
N MET A 347 -13.26 11.03 -10.34
CA MET A 347 -14.27 12.07 -10.19
C MET A 347 -15.38 11.95 -11.25
N LEU A 348 -15.04 11.61 -12.50
CA LEU A 348 -16.03 11.35 -13.55
C LEU A 348 -16.91 10.14 -13.24
N ASN A 349 -16.32 9.04 -12.74
CA ASN A 349 -17.08 7.86 -12.32
C ASN A 349 -18.12 8.16 -11.22
N LYS A 350 -17.82 9.16 -10.38
CA LYS A 350 -18.76 9.62 -9.35
C LYS A 350 -19.94 10.39 -9.94
N GLU A 351 -19.71 11.17 -10.99
CA GLU A 351 -20.73 11.99 -11.64
C GLU A 351 -21.58 11.19 -12.65
N ASN A 352 -21.03 10.11 -13.24
CA ASN A 352 -21.71 9.28 -14.21
C ASN A 352 -21.27 7.79 -14.11
N PRO A 353 -21.84 7.02 -13.17
CA PRO A 353 -21.42 5.64 -12.90
C PRO A 353 -21.70 4.66 -14.06
N ASP A 354 -22.51 5.05 -15.06
CA ASP A 354 -22.88 4.22 -16.22
C ASP A 354 -22.04 4.52 -17.49
N ALA A 355 -21.04 5.41 -17.42
CA ALA A 355 -20.30 5.90 -18.60
C ALA A 355 -19.02 5.12 -18.97
N VAL A 356 -18.67 4.03 -18.28
CA VAL A 356 -17.40 3.30 -18.46
C VAL A 356 -17.60 1.85 -18.88
#